data_AF-A0A944N3V8-F1
#
_entry.id   AF-A0A944N3V8-F1
#
_cell.length_a   1.000
_cell.length_b   1.000
_cell.length_c   1.000
_cell.angle_alpha   90.00
_cell.angle_beta   90.00
_cell.angle_gamma   90.00
#
_symmetry.space_group_name_H-M   'P 1'
#
loop_
_entity.id
_entity.type
_entity.pdbx_description
1 polymer ?
#
loop_
_entity_poly.entity_id
_entity_poly.type
_entity_poly.pdbx_seq_one_letter_code
_entity_poly.pdbx_strand_id
1 'polypeptide(L)'
;MDLSAQHEESGNARCRSTNLIDIYKLPVREIMLTIRIPHFILLTIILFTTAVIGNFLALPHVAEAAGFMGHKKKKGCTKCHKQQYKSWKKMRHAKAMITLMPGKFAEEKIKAKLDPDKNYLKDKKCLKCHTTGLDKGGYSIGNKKKMKSFYAVGCEACHGKGKKYQKVKNKYEQDDFPRDEVIKAGMKYGQKEVCEKCHNDDSPFNAALDPKYAFDYKKKLKKGTHEHFLLKKHPPRKGSEWLYEK
;
A
#
# COMPACT_ATOMS: atom_id res chain seq x y z
N MET A 1 -5.49 -3.77 -78.74
CA MET A 1 -5.46 -3.00 -80.00
C MET A 1 -6.33 -1.79 -79.73
N ASP A 2 -5.72 -0.76 -79.15
CA ASP A 2 -5.25 0.45 -79.85
C ASP A 2 -6.39 1.48 -79.90
N LEU A 3 -6.21 2.80 -79.80
CA LEU A 3 -5.07 3.66 -79.51
C LEU A 3 -5.69 5.03 -79.15
N SER A 4 -4.92 5.78 -78.38
CA SER A 4 -4.88 7.23 -78.17
C SER A 4 -5.38 8.20 -79.26
N ALA A 5 -5.56 9.46 -78.82
CA ALA A 5 -5.19 10.76 -79.45
C ALA A 5 -6.39 11.73 -79.60
N GLN A 6 -6.47 12.88 -78.92
CA GLN A 6 -5.65 14.13 -78.94
C GLN A 6 -5.97 15.08 -80.12
N HIS A 7 -6.19 16.37 -79.82
CA HIS A 7 -5.68 17.62 -80.46
C HIS A 7 -6.41 18.84 -79.83
N GLU A 8 -5.71 19.69 -79.05
CA GLU A 8 -5.14 21.04 -79.35
C GLU A 8 -6.17 22.19 -79.38
N GLU A 9 -6.16 23.12 -78.41
CA GLU A 9 -5.51 24.46 -78.37
C GLU A 9 -5.98 25.42 -79.50
N SER A 10 -6.46 26.65 -79.27
CA SER A 10 -5.83 27.77 -78.53
C SER A 10 -6.78 28.99 -78.47
N GLY A 11 -6.56 29.92 -77.53
CA GLY A 11 -7.25 31.23 -77.49
C GLY A 11 -7.00 32.03 -76.20
N ASN A 12 -5.95 32.85 -76.21
CA ASN A 12 -5.37 33.61 -75.09
C ASN A 12 -6.05 34.98 -74.85
N ALA A 13 -6.36 35.34 -73.59
CA ALA A 13 -6.38 36.73 -73.11
C ALA A 13 -6.21 36.84 -71.57
N ARG A 14 -4.95 37.05 -71.16
CA ARG A 14 -4.43 37.84 -70.00
C ARG A 14 -5.15 37.86 -68.64
N CYS A 15 -4.39 37.35 -67.66
CA CYS A 15 -4.00 37.93 -66.36
C CYS A 15 -5.08 38.47 -65.39
N ARG A 16 -5.27 37.75 -64.27
CA ARG A 16 -4.75 38.14 -62.95
C ARG A 16 -4.82 36.97 -61.98
N SER A 17 -3.66 36.54 -61.47
CA SER A 17 -3.57 35.75 -60.26
C SER A 17 -3.85 36.65 -59.06
N THR A 18 -5.03 36.51 -58.46
CA THR A 18 -5.30 36.99 -57.12
C THR A 18 -5.43 35.79 -56.20
N ASN A 19 -4.55 35.78 -55.21
CA ASN A 19 -4.30 34.70 -54.27
C ASN A 19 -5.56 34.22 -53.54
N LEU A 20 -5.54 32.95 -53.14
CA LEU A 20 -6.54 32.22 -52.34
C LEU A 20 -6.68 32.74 -50.89
N ILE A 21 -6.47 34.04 -50.64
CA ILE A 21 -6.40 34.64 -49.30
C ILE A 21 -7.63 35.50 -48.97
N ASP A 22 -8.53 35.78 -49.91
CA ASP A 22 -9.68 36.68 -49.68
C ASP A 22 -11.01 35.99 -49.30
N ILE A 23 -10.98 34.81 -48.66
CA ILE A 23 -12.21 34.19 -48.08
C ILE A 23 -12.45 34.66 -46.62
N TYR A 24 -11.49 35.32 -45.98
CA TYR A 24 -11.59 35.74 -44.58
C TYR A 24 -12.13 37.17 -44.36
N LYS A 25 -12.65 37.81 -45.40
CA LYS A 25 -13.22 39.17 -45.33
C LYS A 25 -14.74 39.23 -45.50
N LEU A 26 -15.44 38.12 -45.29
CA LEU A 26 -16.88 38.18 -45.07
C LEU A 26 -17.15 38.57 -43.61
N PRO A 27 -17.96 39.60 -43.33
CA PRO A 27 -18.30 39.96 -41.97
C PRO A 27 -18.98 38.77 -41.28
N VAL A 28 -18.37 38.29 -40.18
CA VAL A 28 -18.83 37.17 -39.32
C VAL A 28 -20.27 37.33 -38.81
N ARG A 29 -20.89 38.50 -39.03
CA ARG A 29 -22.22 38.86 -38.57
C ARG A 29 -23.36 38.11 -39.27
N GLU A 30 -23.14 37.56 -40.47
CA GLU A 30 -24.21 36.91 -41.26
C GLU A 30 -24.22 35.36 -41.16
N ILE A 31 -23.21 34.73 -40.56
CA ILE A 31 -23.15 33.24 -40.46
C ILE A 31 -23.78 32.71 -39.15
N MET A 32 -24.05 33.57 -38.17
CA MET A 32 -24.56 33.17 -36.85
C MET A 32 -26.09 33.07 -36.73
N LEU A 33 -26.86 33.29 -37.81
CA LEU A 33 -28.32 33.48 -37.71
C LEU A 33 -29.22 32.39 -38.34
N THR A 34 -28.69 31.26 -38.83
CA THR A 34 -29.53 30.24 -39.49
C THR A 34 -29.50 28.84 -38.90
N ILE A 35 -28.63 28.54 -37.92
CA ILE A 35 -28.70 27.25 -37.20
C ILE A 35 -29.41 27.46 -35.87
N ARG A 36 -30.74 27.56 -35.89
CA ARG A 36 -31.56 27.35 -34.69
C ARG A 36 -31.46 25.87 -34.31
N ILE A 37 -30.49 25.52 -33.47
CA ILE A 37 -30.53 24.24 -32.76
C ILE A 37 -31.78 24.32 -31.88
N PRO A 38 -32.83 23.53 -32.14
CA PRO A 38 -34.04 23.59 -31.33
C PRO A 38 -33.64 23.34 -29.88
N HIS A 39 -34.21 24.12 -28.95
CA HIS A 39 -33.80 24.11 -27.53
C HIS A 39 -33.80 22.70 -26.92
N PHE A 40 -34.64 21.80 -27.45
CA PHE A 40 -34.68 20.39 -27.09
C PHE A 40 -33.36 19.63 -27.35
N ILE A 41 -32.63 19.92 -28.43
CA ILE A 41 -31.35 19.26 -28.75
C ILE A 41 -30.23 19.77 -27.84
N LEU A 42 -30.26 21.05 -27.45
CA LEU A 42 -29.31 21.59 -26.47
C LEU A 42 -29.53 20.98 -25.07
N LEU A 43 -30.80 20.86 -24.68
CA LEU A 43 -31.21 20.22 -23.42
C LEU A 43 -30.82 18.74 -23.36
N THR A 44 -30.98 17.99 -24.46
CA THR A 44 -30.58 16.57 -24.50
C THR A 44 -29.07 16.40 -24.42
N ILE A 45 -28.26 17.27 -25.06
CA ILE A 45 -26.80 17.22 -24.95
C ILE A 45 -26.34 17.56 -23.52
N ILE A 46 -26.97 18.53 -22.85
CA ILE A 46 -26.68 18.88 -21.45
C ILE A 46 -27.08 17.73 -20.51
N LEU A 47 -28.23 17.08 -20.74
CA LEU A 47 -28.65 15.89 -19.97
C LEU A 47 -27.73 14.69 -20.21
N PHE A 48 -27.25 14.48 -21.44
CA PHE A 48 -26.34 13.37 -21.76
C PHE A 48 -24.93 13.59 -21.17
N THR A 49 -24.42 14.83 -21.20
CA THR A 49 -23.10 15.16 -20.61
C THR A 49 -23.13 15.09 -19.08
N THR A 50 -24.21 15.54 -18.43
CA THR A 50 -24.38 15.40 -16.97
C THR A 50 -24.52 13.94 -16.54
N ALA A 51 -25.22 13.10 -17.31
CA ALA A 51 -25.34 11.66 -17.04
C ALA A 51 -24.00 10.89 -17.20
N VAL A 52 -23.14 11.29 -18.14
CA VAL A 52 -21.81 10.69 -18.33
C VAL A 52 -20.82 11.15 -17.25
N ILE A 53 -20.87 12.41 -16.82
CA ILE A 53 -20.02 12.94 -15.73
C ILE A 53 -20.43 12.35 -14.38
N GLY A 54 -21.73 12.16 -14.13
CA GLY A 54 -22.25 11.57 -12.89
C GLY A 54 -21.75 10.15 -12.61
N ASN A 55 -21.44 9.37 -13.65
CA ASN A 55 -20.92 8.01 -13.53
C ASN A 55 -19.39 7.93 -13.35
N PHE A 56 -18.64 9.01 -13.57
CA PHE A 56 -17.18 9.02 -13.42
C PHE A 56 -16.70 9.35 -11.99
N LEU A 57 -17.60 9.84 -11.13
CA LEU A 57 -17.28 10.18 -9.74
C LEU A 57 -17.29 8.98 -8.77
N ALA A 58 -17.69 7.80 -9.23
CA ALA A 58 -17.66 6.57 -8.44
C ALA A 58 -16.35 5.78 -8.60
N LEU A 59 -15.20 6.47 -8.71
CA LEU A 59 -13.92 5.79 -8.51
C LEU A 59 -13.88 5.29 -7.05
N PRO A 60 -13.69 3.99 -6.80
CA PRO A 60 -13.47 3.53 -5.45
C PRO A 60 -12.23 4.25 -4.95
N HIS A 61 -12.40 5.08 -3.90
CA HIS A 61 -11.29 5.65 -3.17
C HIS A 61 -10.39 4.49 -2.78
N VAL A 62 -9.25 4.38 -3.48
CA VAL A 62 -8.22 3.41 -3.11
C VAL A 62 -7.79 3.85 -1.73
N ALA A 63 -8.27 3.14 -0.70
CA ALA A 63 -7.90 3.40 0.68
C ALA A 63 -6.37 3.29 0.79
N GLU A 64 -5.73 4.46 0.66
CA GLU A 64 -4.34 4.75 0.96
C GLU A 64 -4.07 4.02 2.27
N ALA A 65 -3.12 3.08 2.28
CA ALA A 65 -2.80 2.28 3.45
C ALA A 65 -2.67 3.20 4.66
N ALA A 66 -3.69 3.22 5.53
CA ALA A 66 -3.85 4.25 6.54
C ALA A 66 -2.67 4.18 7.50
N GLY A 67 -1.68 5.06 7.28
CA GLY A 67 -0.45 5.19 8.07
C GLY A 67 0.65 4.13 7.84
N PHE A 68 0.41 3.02 7.15
CA PHE A 68 1.41 1.96 6.99
C PHE A 68 2.34 2.16 5.77
N MET A 69 3.62 1.79 5.90
CA MET A 69 4.63 1.87 4.85
C MET A 69 4.95 0.53 4.17
N GLY A 70 4.87 -0.56 4.93
CA GLY A 70 5.33 -1.89 4.56
C GLY A 70 6.85 -2.04 4.62
N HIS A 71 7.32 -3.25 4.34
CA HIS A 71 8.74 -3.63 4.39
C HIS A 71 9.47 -3.49 3.04
N LYS A 72 8.95 -2.70 2.09
CA LYS A 72 9.53 -2.63 0.73
C LYS A 72 10.93 -2.02 0.71
N LYS A 73 11.85 -2.67 -0.04
CA LYS A 73 13.27 -2.24 -0.20
C LYS A 73 13.43 -0.77 -0.61
N LYS A 74 12.57 -0.25 -1.50
CA LYS A 74 12.70 1.11 -2.07
C LYS A 74 11.95 2.21 -1.29
N LYS A 75 10.86 1.89 -0.59
CA LYS A 75 9.94 2.89 0.00
C LYS A 75 9.36 2.51 1.37
N GLY A 76 9.97 1.54 2.06
CA GLY A 76 9.55 1.02 3.36
C GLY A 76 10.67 1.05 4.40
N CYS A 77 10.42 0.43 5.56
CA CYS A 77 11.35 0.38 6.70
C CYS A 77 12.76 -0.10 6.29
N THR A 78 12.82 -1.06 5.37
CA THR A 78 14.05 -1.72 4.91
C THR A 78 14.94 -0.85 4.02
N LYS A 79 14.47 0.34 3.60
CA LYS A 79 15.32 1.31 2.88
C LYS A 79 16.52 1.69 3.75
N CYS A 80 16.26 1.98 5.03
CA CYS A 80 17.28 2.37 6.01
C CYS A 80 17.67 1.20 6.93
N HIS A 81 16.71 0.36 7.35
CA HIS A 81 16.95 -0.70 8.33
C HIS A 81 17.29 -2.06 7.70
N LYS A 82 18.40 -2.10 6.94
CA LYS A 82 18.82 -3.32 6.21
C LYS A 82 19.29 -4.45 7.15
N GLN A 83 20.03 -4.12 8.20
CA GLN A 83 20.57 -5.11 9.15
C GLN A 83 19.45 -5.73 9.99
N GLN A 84 18.55 -4.90 10.52
CA GLN A 84 17.35 -5.33 11.25
C GLN A 84 16.49 -6.25 10.38
N TYR A 85 16.30 -5.91 9.09
CA TYR A 85 15.57 -6.77 8.17
C TYR A 85 16.27 -8.11 7.91
N LYS A 86 17.60 -8.12 7.78
CA LYS A 86 18.38 -9.37 7.64
C LYS A 86 18.23 -10.25 8.88
N SER A 87 18.24 -9.68 10.07
CA SER A 87 18.04 -10.40 11.33
C SER A 87 16.59 -10.91 11.48
N TRP A 88 15.60 -10.02 11.32
CA TRP A 88 14.17 -10.34 11.41
C TRP A 88 13.75 -11.49 10.49
N LYS A 89 14.25 -11.54 9.25
CA LYS A 89 13.91 -12.61 8.29
C LYS A 89 14.23 -14.02 8.79
N LYS A 90 15.17 -14.17 9.71
CA LYS A 90 15.54 -15.46 10.29
C LYS A 90 14.56 -15.91 11.40
N MET A 91 13.82 -14.97 11.98
CA MET A 91 12.98 -15.15 13.16
C MET A 91 11.61 -15.76 12.82
N ARG A 92 10.93 -16.30 13.84
CA ARG A 92 9.62 -16.96 13.70
C ARG A 92 8.54 -16.01 13.17
N HIS A 93 8.58 -14.73 13.54
CA HIS A 93 7.62 -13.73 13.06
C HIS A 93 7.64 -13.53 11.53
N ALA A 94 8.81 -13.58 10.90
CA ALA A 94 8.93 -13.52 9.44
C ALA A 94 8.36 -14.79 8.76
N LYS A 95 8.29 -15.90 9.49
CA LYS A 95 7.83 -17.21 9.04
C LYS A 95 6.42 -17.55 9.57
N ALA A 96 5.73 -16.60 10.22
CA ALA A 96 4.48 -16.86 10.94
C ALA A 96 3.42 -17.55 10.07
N MET A 97 3.34 -17.18 8.79
CA MET A 97 2.36 -17.73 7.85
C MET A 97 2.55 -19.23 7.55
N ILE A 98 3.74 -19.80 7.75
CA ILE A 98 3.99 -21.24 7.53
C ILE A 98 3.11 -22.09 8.44
N THR A 99 2.85 -21.61 9.67
CA THR A 99 2.00 -22.33 10.64
C THR A 99 0.53 -22.44 10.21
N LEU A 100 0.09 -21.62 9.24
CA LEU A 100 -1.29 -21.60 8.73
C LEU A 100 -1.48 -22.49 7.49
N MET A 101 -0.41 -23.05 6.95
CA MET A 101 -0.47 -23.90 5.75
C MET A 101 -1.04 -25.29 6.07
N PRO A 102 -1.81 -25.90 5.14
CA PRO A 102 -2.19 -27.31 5.21
C PRO A 102 -0.99 -28.24 5.48
N GLY A 103 -1.18 -29.28 6.29
CA GLY A 103 -0.18 -30.32 6.57
C GLY A 103 1.05 -29.87 7.37
N LYS A 104 1.14 -28.59 7.76
CA LYS A 104 2.23 -28.08 8.62
C LYS A 104 1.80 -28.07 10.09
N PHE A 105 2.70 -28.49 10.98
CA PHE A 105 2.48 -28.55 12.44
C PHE A 105 1.22 -29.34 12.81
N ALA A 106 1.07 -30.53 12.21
CA ALA A 106 -0.14 -31.33 12.33
C ALA A 106 -0.41 -31.75 13.79
N GLU A 107 0.62 -32.24 14.49
CA GLU A 107 0.53 -32.63 15.90
C GLU A 107 0.07 -31.45 16.78
N GLU A 108 0.67 -30.27 16.59
CA GLU A 108 0.30 -29.09 17.35
C GLU A 108 -1.12 -28.60 17.05
N LYS A 109 -1.54 -28.66 15.78
CA LYS A 109 -2.91 -28.31 15.39
C LYS A 109 -3.93 -29.29 15.97
N ILE A 110 -3.69 -30.59 15.90
CA ILE A 110 -4.55 -31.61 16.49
C ILE A 110 -4.67 -31.37 18.00
N LYS A 111 -3.55 -31.13 18.69
CA LYS A 111 -3.55 -30.79 20.12
C LYS A 111 -4.44 -29.57 20.41
N ALA A 112 -4.38 -28.55 19.55
CA ALA A 112 -5.20 -27.35 19.63
C ALA A 112 -6.64 -27.51 19.10
N LYS A 113 -7.08 -28.73 18.78
CA LYS A 113 -8.39 -29.04 18.17
C LYS A 113 -8.64 -28.31 16.84
N LEU A 114 -7.57 -28.11 16.07
CA LEU A 114 -7.59 -27.55 14.73
C LEU A 114 -7.40 -28.66 13.70
N ASP A 115 -8.08 -28.54 12.56
CA ASP A 115 -7.87 -29.40 11.39
C ASP A 115 -6.44 -29.18 10.84
N PRO A 116 -5.57 -30.21 10.77
CA PRO A 116 -4.21 -30.10 10.27
C PRO A 116 -4.12 -29.76 8.77
N ASP A 117 -5.09 -30.20 7.97
CA ASP A 117 -5.11 -30.11 6.51
C ASP A 117 -5.90 -28.90 6.00
N LYS A 118 -6.68 -28.25 6.86
CA LYS A 118 -7.31 -26.97 6.54
C LYS A 118 -6.30 -25.89 6.20
N ASN A 119 -6.62 -25.12 5.15
CA ASN A 119 -5.87 -23.93 4.76
C ASN A 119 -6.32 -22.68 5.53
N TYR A 120 -5.57 -22.27 6.55
CA TYR A 120 -5.88 -21.09 7.37
C TYR A 120 -5.33 -19.78 6.78
N LEU A 121 -4.69 -19.79 5.60
CA LEU A 121 -4.12 -18.59 4.96
C LEU A 121 -5.17 -17.56 4.50
N LYS A 122 -6.46 -17.92 4.55
CA LYS A 122 -7.59 -17.03 4.26
C LYS A 122 -8.46 -16.76 5.50
N ASP A 123 -8.13 -17.36 6.64
CA ASP A 123 -8.91 -17.23 7.87
C ASP A 123 -8.53 -15.94 8.59
N LYS A 124 -9.44 -14.97 8.61
CA LYS A 124 -9.22 -13.68 9.28
C LYS A 124 -8.92 -13.83 10.78
N LYS A 125 -9.47 -14.86 11.45
CA LYS A 125 -9.21 -15.13 12.87
C LYS A 125 -7.75 -15.48 13.12
N CYS A 126 -7.10 -16.17 12.16
CA CYS A 126 -5.68 -16.48 12.21
C CYS A 126 -4.82 -15.31 11.70
N LEU A 127 -5.22 -14.70 10.59
CA LEU A 127 -4.44 -13.64 9.94
C LEU A 127 -4.30 -12.38 10.81
N LYS A 128 -5.20 -12.15 11.78
CA LYS A 128 -5.10 -11.01 12.73
C LYS A 128 -3.77 -11.00 13.50
N CYS A 129 -3.22 -12.19 13.79
CA CYS A 129 -1.95 -12.38 14.50
C CYS A 129 -0.79 -12.77 13.58
N HIS A 130 -1.07 -13.30 12.38
CA HIS A 130 -0.04 -13.80 11.46
C HIS A 130 0.32 -12.82 10.34
N THR A 131 -0.26 -11.62 10.32
CA THR A 131 0.02 -10.58 9.32
C THR A 131 0.20 -9.21 9.96
N THR A 132 0.57 -8.21 9.16
CA THR A 132 0.73 -6.83 9.65
C THR A 132 -0.49 -5.98 9.31
N GLY A 133 -1.26 -5.58 10.31
CA GLY A 133 -2.34 -4.59 10.14
C GLY A 133 -3.53 -5.07 9.31
N LEU A 134 -3.92 -6.35 9.45
CA LEU A 134 -5.12 -6.93 8.82
C LEU A 134 -6.32 -6.00 8.98
N ASP A 135 -6.96 -5.66 7.85
CA ASP A 135 -8.16 -4.82 7.77
C ASP A 135 -8.05 -3.43 8.45
N LYS A 136 -6.83 -3.00 8.79
CA LYS A 136 -6.52 -1.69 9.43
C LYS A 136 -5.70 -0.76 8.53
N GLY A 137 -5.72 -1.05 7.22
CA GLY A 137 -4.93 -0.39 6.19
C GLY A 137 -3.63 -1.12 5.81
N GLY A 138 -3.28 -2.21 6.50
CA GLY A 138 -2.12 -3.07 6.21
C GLY A 138 -2.49 -4.25 5.31
N TYR A 139 -2.26 -5.48 5.79
CA TYR A 139 -2.62 -6.71 5.08
C TYR A 139 -4.11 -6.73 4.74
N SER A 140 -4.46 -7.19 3.55
CA SER A 140 -5.83 -7.22 3.06
C SER A 140 -5.97 -8.33 2.03
N ILE A 141 -6.85 -9.29 2.30
CA ILE A 141 -7.12 -10.44 1.43
C ILE A 141 -7.70 -9.91 0.11
N GLY A 142 -7.28 -10.50 -1.02
CA GLY A 142 -7.71 -10.07 -2.36
C GLY A 142 -6.90 -8.90 -2.93
N ASN A 143 -6.20 -8.12 -2.10
CA ASN A 143 -5.31 -7.06 -2.58
C ASN A 143 -3.84 -7.56 -2.66
N LYS A 144 -3.42 -8.04 -3.84
CA LYS A 144 -2.07 -8.58 -4.08
C LYS A 144 -0.94 -7.69 -3.55
N LYS A 145 -1.04 -6.37 -3.75
CA LYS A 145 -0.03 -5.39 -3.30
C LYS A 145 0.05 -5.31 -1.78
N LYS A 146 -1.10 -5.25 -1.08
CA LYS A 146 -1.17 -5.22 0.39
C LYS A 146 -0.74 -6.56 0.98
N MET A 147 -1.19 -7.67 0.43
CA MET A 147 -0.75 -9.02 0.84
C MET A 147 0.77 -9.16 0.80
N LYS A 148 1.41 -8.75 -0.31
CA LYS A 148 2.88 -8.79 -0.43
C LYS A 148 3.59 -7.83 0.52
N SER A 149 3.05 -6.62 0.74
CA SER A 149 3.72 -5.57 1.53
C SER A 149 3.63 -5.79 3.05
N PHE A 150 2.65 -6.58 3.49
CA PHE A 150 2.31 -6.78 4.90
C PHE A 150 2.21 -8.26 5.26
N TYR A 151 2.82 -9.12 4.43
CA TYR A 151 2.93 -10.55 4.66
C TYR A 151 3.69 -10.82 5.97
N ALA A 152 3.20 -11.79 6.75
CA ALA A 152 3.76 -12.16 8.04
C ALA A 152 3.74 -11.02 9.09
N VAL A 153 4.26 -11.31 10.28
CA VAL A 153 4.41 -10.33 11.37
C VAL A 153 5.65 -9.48 11.10
N GLY A 154 5.45 -8.33 10.47
CA GLY A 154 6.48 -7.42 10.00
C GLY A 154 6.81 -6.28 10.96
N CYS A 155 7.68 -5.36 10.52
CA CYS A 155 8.21 -4.27 11.34
C CYS A 155 7.12 -3.47 12.06
N GLU A 156 6.06 -3.10 11.32
CA GLU A 156 4.98 -2.23 11.80
C GLU A 156 3.96 -2.95 12.69
N ALA A 157 4.02 -4.28 12.80
CA ALA A 157 3.27 -5.01 13.81
C ALA A 157 3.80 -4.68 15.21
N CYS A 158 5.13 -4.49 15.33
CA CYS A 158 5.77 -4.15 16.59
C CYS A 158 6.02 -2.64 16.77
N HIS A 159 6.43 -1.95 15.70
CA HIS A 159 6.86 -0.55 15.74
C HIS A 159 5.77 0.47 15.38
N GLY A 160 4.55 0.00 15.10
CA GLY A 160 3.44 0.87 14.72
C GLY A 160 3.50 1.35 13.27
N LYS A 161 2.56 2.23 12.90
CA LYS A 161 2.34 2.72 11.54
C LYS A 161 3.42 3.72 11.12
N GLY A 162 4.23 3.39 10.11
CA GLY A 162 5.46 4.09 9.76
C GLY A 162 5.33 5.49 9.18
N LYS A 163 4.26 5.78 8.44
CA LYS A 163 4.19 6.98 7.59
C LYS A 163 4.33 8.29 8.38
N LYS A 164 3.81 8.36 9.59
CA LYS A 164 3.83 9.59 10.42
C LYS A 164 5.19 9.78 11.09
N TYR A 165 5.66 8.79 11.85
CA TYR A 165 6.92 8.92 12.56
C TYR A 165 8.13 8.94 11.62
N GLN A 166 8.04 8.36 10.41
CA GLN A 166 9.10 8.50 9.40
C GLN A 166 9.27 9.96 8.99
N LYS A 167 8.16 10.70 8.77
CA LYS A 167 8.24 12.13 8.43
C LYS A 167 8.90 12.94 9.54
N VAL A 168 8.64 12.60 10.80
CA VAL A 168 9.33 13.23 11.94
C VAL A 168 10.82 12.91 11.89
N LYS A 169 11.20 11.63 11.79
CA LYS A 169 12.61 11.21 11.74
C LYS A 169 13.40 11.80 10.57
N ASN A 170 12.79 11.94 9.41
CA ASN A 170 13.44 12.49 8.22
C ASN A 170 13.78 14.00 8.33
N LYS A 171 13.34 14.69 9.39
CA LYS A 171 13.76 16.08 9.68
C LYS A 171 15.11 16.16 10.37
N TYR A 172 15.64 15.04 10.85
CA TYR A 172 16.84 14.96 11.65
C TYR A 172 17.88 14.10 10.92
N GLU A 173 19.14 14.50 11.05
CA GLU A 173 20.26 13.71 10.58
C GLU A 173 20.58 12.59 11.57
N GLN A 174 20.90 11.40 11.03
CA GLN A 174 21.25 10.22 11.81
C GLN A 174 20.14 9.80 12.81
N ASP A 175 20.48 9.59 14.07
CA ASP A 175 19.59 9.12 15.14
C ASP A 175 19.30 10.19 16.21
N ASP A 176 19.34 11.47 15.82
CA ASP A 176 19.20 12.64 16.71
C ASP A 176 17.76 13.18 16.84
N PHE A 177 16.76 12.32 16.66
CA PHE A 177 15.36 12.76 16.65
C PHE A 177 14.77 12.82 18.07
N PRO A 178 13.86 13.76 18.37
CA PRO A 178 13.15 13.77 19.65
C PRO A 178 12.25 12.53 19.76
N ARG A 179 12.59 11.63 20.68
CA ARG A 179 11.87 10.35 20.86
C ARG A 179 10.40 10.54 21.15
N ASP A 180 10.05 11.54 21.96
CA ASP A 180 8.67 11.79 22.36
C ASP A 180 7.81 12.22 21.16
N GLU A 181 8.35 13.02 20.23
CA GLU A 181 7.64 13.36 19.00
C GLU A 181 7.42 12.14 18.10
N VAL A 182 8.43 11.28 18.00
CA VAL A 182 8.37 10.03 17.22
C VAL A 182 7.36 9.06 17.82
N ILE A 183 7.28 8.96 19.16
CA ILE A 183 6.27 8.19 19.89
C ILE A 183 4.87 8.78 19.67
N LYS A 184 4.71 10.10 19.83
CA LYS A 184 3.44 10.82 19.58
C LYS A 184 2.96 10.65 18.14
N ALA A 185 3.89 10.56 17.19
CA ALA A 185 3.61 10.26 15.80
C ALA A 185 3.26 8.78 15.52
N GLY A 186 3.29 7.91 16.54
CA GLY A 186 2.78 6.54 16.50
C GLY A 186 3.84 5.44 16.52
N MET A 187 5.12 5.78 16.70
CA MET A 187 6.18 4.77 16.89
C MET A 187 5.95 4.00 18.18
N LYS A 188 6.20 2.70 18.13
CA LYS A 188 6.20 1.81 19.30
C LYS A 188 7.58 1.16 19.45
N TYR A 189 7.95 0.82 20.68
CA TYR A 189 9.29 0.31 21.00
C TYR A 189 9.21 -1.09 21.62
N GLY A 190 8.40 -1.98 21.04
CA GLY A 190 8.34 -3.39 21.44
C GLY A 190 7.93 -3.61 22.91
N GLN A 191 7.20 -2.67 23.51
CA GLN A 191 6.65 -2.84 24.86
C GLN A 191 5.64 -4.01 24.93
N LYS A 192 5.40 -4.54 26.14
CA LYS A 192 4.65 -5.78 26.38
C LYS A 192 3.29 -5.81 25.67
N GLU A 193 2.58 -4.69 25.70
CA GLU A 193 1.22 -4.52 25.15
C GLU A 193 1.19 -4.69 23.63
N VAL A 194 2.32 -4.52 22.95
CA VAL A 194 2.44 -4.78 21.51
C VAL A 194 2.44 -6.29 21.24
N CYS A 195 3.13 -7.06 22.09
CA CYS A 195 3.23 -8.51 21.98
C CYS A 195 1.91 -9.20 22.36
N GLU A 196 1.27 -8.70 23.42
CA GLU A 196 0.02 -9.23 23.96
C GLU A 196 -1.20 -9.00 23.06
N LYS A 197 -1.06 -8.29 21.93
CA LYS A 197 -2.09 -8.27 20.89
C LYS A 197 -2.31 -9.63 20.24
N CYS A 198 -1.28 -10.49 20.28
CA CYS A 198 -1.29 -11.82 19.68
C CYS A 198 -0.94 -12.92 20.68
N HIS A 199 -0.05 -12.62 21.63
CA HIS A 199 0.33 -13.53 22.71
C HIS A 199 -0.60 -13.36 23.91
N ASN A 200 -1.83 -13.84 23.75
CA ASN A 200 -2.92 -13.76 24.72
C ASN A 200 -3.83 -15.00 24.56
N ASP A 201 -4.97 -14.97 25.24
CA ASP A 201 -5.91 -16.10 25.27
C ASP A 201 -6.71 -16.29 23.98
N ASP A 202 -6.75 -15.28 23.08
CA ASP A 202 -7.34 -15.45 21.74
C ASP A 202 -6.50 -16.39 20.86
N SER A 203 -5.21 -16.58 21.18
CA SER A 203 -4.35 -17.54 20.48
C SER A 203 -4.71 -18.95 20.94
N PRO A 204 -4.97 -19.91 20.03
CA PRO A 204 -5.18 -21.30 20.42
C PRO A 204 -3.92 -21.92 21.05
N PHE A 205 -2.75 -21.32 20.82
CA PHE A 205 -1.48 -21.74 21.42
C PHE A 205 -1.12 -20.78 22.57
N ASN A 206 -1.62 -21.10 23.76
CA ASN A 206 -1.38 -20.37 25.01
C ASN A 206 -1.12 -21.36 26.18
N ALA A 207 -0.91 -20.84 27.39
CA ALA A 207 -0.58 -21.65 28.57
C ALA A 207 -1.65 -22.69 28.95
N ALA A 208 -2.93 -22.43 28.63
CA ALA A 208 -4.02 -23.36 28.89
C ALA A 208 -3.97 -24.60 27.99
N LEU A 209 -3.42 -24.47 26.77
CA LEU A 209 -3.20 -25.62 25.88
C LEU A 209 -2.00 -26.47 26.34
N ASP A 210 -0.91 -25.81 26.67
CA ASP A 210 0.34 -26.43 27.12
C ASP A 210 1.22 -25.35 27.79
N PRO A 211 1.78 -25.59 28.99
CA PRO A 211 2.68 -24.66 29.65
C PRO A 211 3.85 -24.18 28.77
N LYS A 212 4.30 -24.98 27.78
CA LYS A 212 5.36 -24.58 26.84
C LYS A 212 5.00 -23.37 25.98
N TYR A 213 3.70 -23.11 25.79
CA TYR A 213 3.18 -21.97 25.04
C TYR A 213 2.95 -20.73 25.91
N ALA A 214 3.24 -20.80 27.22
CA ALA A 214 3.19 -19.63 28.10
C ALA A 214 4.08 -18.49 27.55
N PHE A 215 3.53 -17.28 27.54
CA PHE A 215 4.21 -16.09 27.03
C PHE A 215 4.95 -15.35 28.15
N ASP A 216 6.27 -15.53 28.19
CA ASP A 216 7.17 -14.71 28.99
C ASP A 216 7.77 -13.60 28.13
N TYR A 217 7.28 -12.37 28.29
CA TYR A 217 7.72 -11.22 27.52
C TYR A 217 9.23 -11.00 27.56
N LYS A 218 9.85 -10.97 28.74
CA LYS A 218 11.28 -10.68 28.90
C LYS A 218 12.13 -11.78 28.24
N LYS A 219 11.78 -13.05 28.51
CA LYS A 219 12.48 -14.21 27.94
C LYS A 219 12.34 -14.27 26.43
N LYS A 220 11.14 -14.03 25.88
CA LYS A 220 10.91 -14.09 24.42
C LYS A 220 11.57 -12.92 23.70
N LEU A 221 11.59 -11.73 24.30
CA LEU A 221 12.28 -10.58 23.73
C LEU A 221 13.80 -10.79 23.71
N LYS A 222 14.40 -11.40 24.74
CA LYS A 222 15.83 -11.81 24.75
C LYS A 222 16.15 -12.89 23.72
N LYS A 223 15.25 -13.87 23.52
CA LYS A 223 15.43 -14.96 22.54
C LYS A 223 15.28 -14.54 21.07
N GLY A 224 15.10 -13.24 20.80
CA GLY A 224 15.26 -12.64 19.48
C GLY A 224 13.95 -12.50 18.70
N THR A 225 13.39 -11.28 18.72
CA THR A 225 12.41 -10.81 17.72
C THR A 225 13.10 -10.29 16.46
N HIS A 226 14.29 -9.72 16.64
CA HIS A 226 15.40 -9.50 15.73
C HIS A 226 16.57 -8.96 16.59
N GLU A 227 17.75 -8.85 16.01
CA GLU A 227 18.90 -8.20 16.64
C GLU A 227 18.60 -6.72 16.90
N HIS A 228 18.87 -6.27 18.14
CA HIS A 228 18.70 -4.88 18.54
C HIS A 228 20.03 -4.15 18.38
N PHE A 229 19.99 -3.00 17.72
CA PHE A 229 21.17 -2.17 17.47
C PHE A 229 21.04 -0.90 18.32
N LEU A 230 22.07 -0.60 19.10
CA LEU A 230 22.14 0.64 19.86
C LEU A 230 22.21 1.83 18.90
N LEU A 231 21.45 2.85 19.24
CA LEU A 231 21.55 4.17 18.61
C LEU A 231 22.67 4.94 19.33
N LYS A 232 23.55 5.58 18.56
CA LYS A 232 24.72 6.31 19.06
C LYS A 232 24.31 7.55 19.88
N LYS A 233 23.34 8.32 19.40
CA LYS A 233 22.89 9.58 20.05
C LYS A 233 21.79 9.38 21.08
N HIS A 234 21.54 8.12 21.46
CA HIS A 234 20.23 7.74 21.93
C HIS A 234 20.38 6.54 22.88
N PRO A 235 20.56 6.80 24.20
CA PRO A 235 20.76 5.72 25.16
C PRO A 235 19.54 4.78 25.19
N PRO A 236 19.69 3.55 25.70
CA PRO A 236 18.55 2.66 25.96
C PRO A 236 17.43 3.39 26.71
N ARG A 237 16.19 2.99 26.48
CA ARG A 237 15.09 3.53 27.30
C ARG A 237 15.24 2.96 28.71
N LYS A 238 14.84 3.74 29.71
CA LYS A 238 14.74 3.27 31.09
C LYS A 238 13.98 1.95 31.16
N GLY A 239 14.57 0.92 31.74
CA GLY A 239 14.01 -0.43 31.86
C GLY A 239 14.20 -1.31 30.62
N SER A 240 14.94 -0.86 29.61
CA SER A 240 15.28 -1.63 28.40
C SER A 240 16.80 -1.79 28.21
N GLU A 241 17.61 -1.42 29.19
CA GLU A 241 19.07 -1.51 29.19
C GLU A 241 19.53 -2.96 28.96
N TRP A 242 18.86 -3.90 29.63
CA TRP A 242 19.08 -5.35 29.54
C TRP A 242 18.96 -5.95 28.13
N LEU A 243 18.38 -5.22 27.16
CA LEU A 243 18.34 -5.66 25.75
C LEU A 243 19.71 -5.59 25.06
N TYR A 244 20.66 -4.88 25.65
CA TYR A 244 21.95 -4.56 25.06
C TYR A 244 23.14 -5.14 25.85
N GLU A 245 22.87 -5.77 26.99
CA GLU A 245 23.82 -6.57 27.75
C GLU A 245 24.10 -7.87 26.97
N LYS A 246 25.38 -8.10 26.64
CA LYS A 246 25.83 -9.29 25.90
C LYS A 246 25.96 -10.50 26.81
#